data_AF-A0A526XMV3-F1
#
_entry.id   AF-A0A526XMV3-F1
#
_cell.length_a   1.000
_cell.length_b   1.000
_cell.length_c   1.000
_cell.angle_alpha   90.00
_cell.angle_beta   90.00
_cell.angle_gamma   90.00
#
_symmetry.space_group_name_H-M   'P 1'
#
loop_
_entity.id
_entity.type
_entity.pdbx_description
1 polymer ?
#
loop_
_entity_poly.entity_id
_entity_poly.type
_entity_poly.pdbx_seq_one_letter_code
_entity_poly.pdbx_strand_id
1 'polypeptide(L)' 'LLKGFDESGFVFYTNFESAKGREILGSMKAAMCFHWKSLRRQVRARGPVEIVTDVEADAYYATRPRGSRIGAWAS' A
#
# COMPACT_ATOMS: atom_id res chain seq x y z
N LEU A 1 -5.10 3.38 -2.70
CA LEU A 1 -3.82 3.00 -2.07
C LEU A 1 -4.08 2.06 -0.90
N LEU A 2 -4.92 2.43 0.07
CA LEU A 2 -5.38 1.51 1.10
C LEU A 2 -6.14 0.31 0.51
N LYS A 3 -5.80 -0.91 0.97
CA LYS A 3 -6.39 -2.18 0.52
C LYS A 3 -6.83 -3.12 1.65
N GLY A 4 -6.41 -2.86 2.88
CA GLY A 4 -6.88 -3.54 4.09
C GLY A 4 -6.52 -2.73 5.32
N PHE A 5 -7.23 -2.92 6.42
CA PHE A 5 -6.84 -2.42 7.74
C PHE A 5 -7.35 -3.37 8.84
N ASP A 6 -6.55 -3.56 9.86
CA ASP A 6 -6.85 -4.37 11.04
C ASP A 6 -6.08 -3.86 12.27
N GLU A 7 -6.00 -4.68 13.32
CA GLU A 7 -5.28 -4.37 14.56
C GLU A 7 -3.77 -4.16 14.34
N SER A 8 -3.20 -4.74 13.28
CA SER A 8 -1.79 -4.63 12.90
C SER A 8 -1.50 -3.36 12.08
N GLY A 9 -2.52 -2.75 11.47
CA GLY A 9 -2.40 -1.43 10.85
C GLY A 9 -3.07 -1.32 9.48
N PHE A 10 -2.39 -0.66 8.53
CA PHE A 10 -2.92 -0.35 7.20
C PHE A 10 -2.09 -1.02 6.11
N VAL A 11 -2.76 -1.66 5.15
CA VAL A 11 -2.10 -2.38 4.03
C VAL A 11 -2.27 -1.64 2.71
N PHE A 12 -1.18 -1.52 1.95
CA PHE A 12 -1.16 -1.05 0.57
C PHE A 12 -0.13 -1.85 -0.24
N TYR A 13 -0.29 -1.91 -1.56
CA TYR A 13 0.60 -2.65 -2.46
C TYR A 13 1.22 -1.71 -3.49
N THR A 14 2.50 -1.90 -3.80
CA THR A 14 3.26 -1.11 -4.79
C THR A 14 4.40 -1.96 -5.37
N ASN A 15 5.00 -1.50 -6.46
CA ASN A 15 6.27 -2.04 -6.96
C ASN A 15 7.42 -1.62 -6.02
N PHE A 16 8.23 -2.58 -5.56
CA PHE A 16 9.40 -2.37 -4.72
C PHE A 16 10.49 -1.54 -5.38
N GLU A 17 10.63 -1.59 -6.70
CA GLU A 17 11.66 -0.86 -7.46
C GLU A 17 11.29 0.62 -7.69
N SER A 18 10.03 0.99 -7.45
CA SER A 18 9.59 2.39 -7.55
C SER A 18 10.32 3.28 -6.53
N ALA A 19 10.35 4.60 -6.77
CA ALA A 19 10.99 5.56 -5.85
C ALA A 19 10.52 5.37 -4.39
N LYS A 20 9.19 5.34 -4.18
CA LYS A 20 8.61 5.08 -2.84
C LYS A 20 8.99 3.71 -2.27
N GLY A 21 9.10 2.69 -3.13
CA GLY A 21 9.45 1.33 -2.72
C GLY A 21 10.87 1.31 -2.17
N ARG A 22 11.82 1.88 -2.91
CA ARG A 22 13.22 2.01 -2.49
C ARG A 22 13.38 2.86 -1.22
N GLU A 23 12.66 3.98 -1.12
CA GLU A 23 12.69 4.85 0.07
C GLU A 23 12.12 4.15 1.32
N ILE A 24 11.01 3.43 1.17
CA ILE A 24 10.38 2.70 2.28
C ILE A 24 11.26 1.52 2.69
N LEU A 25 11.79 0.73 1.74
CA LEU A 25 12.68 -0.38 2.07
C LEU A 25 13.97 0.09 2.76
N GLY A 26 14.46 1.29 2.45
CA GLY A 26 15.65 1.85 3.10
C GLY A 26 15.41 2.39 4.52
N SER A 27 14.17 2.76 4.87
CA SER A 27 13.87 3.45 6.14
C SER A 27 12.87 2.74 7.04
N MET A 28 12.08 1.83 6.47
CA MET A 28 10.97 1.08 7.07
C MET A 28 10.01 1.96 7.88
N LYS A 29 9.74 3.18 7.39
CA LYS A 29 8.87 4.16 8.02
C LYS A 29 7.99 4.83 6.98
N ALA A 30 6.73 5.08 7.33
CA ALA A 30 5.81 5.78 6.45
C ALA A 30 4.82 6.67 7.22
N ALA A 31 4.21 7.58 6.47
CA ALA A 31 3.09 8.40 6.92
C ALA A 31 1.98 8.37 5.86
N MET A 32 0.74 8.29 6.30
CA MET A 32 -0.45 8.35 5.45
C MET A 32 -1.42 9.42 5.94
N CYS A 33 -2.13 10.04 5.00
CA CYS A 33 -3.15 11.03 5.27
C CYS A 33 -4.41 10.72 4.46
N PHE A 34 -5.51 10.43 5.16
CA PHE A 34 -6.84 10.41 4.57
C PHE A 34 -7.45 11.80 4.73
N HIS A 35 -7.77 12.46 3.62
CA HIS A 35 -8.43 13.75 3.61
C HIS A 35 -9.83 13.62 3.03
N TRP A 36 -10.85 13.74 3.87
CA TRP A 36 -12.25 13.72 3.47
C TRP A 36 -12.80 15.13 3.41
N LYS A 37 -12.64 15.77 2.24
CA LYS A 37 -13.05 17.16 2.00
C LYS A 37 -14.52 17.41 2.38
N SER A 38 -15.44 16.57 1.90
CA SER A 38 -16.88 16.74 2.14
C SER A 38 -17.28 16.59 3.61
N LEU A 39 -16.55 15.76 4.36
CA LEU A 39 -16.74 15.58 5.80
C LEU A 39 -15.95 16.59 6.64
N ARG A 40 -15.10 17.41 6.00
CA ARG A 40 -14.13 18.29 6.66
C ARG A 40 -13.29 17.56 7.73
N ARG A 41 -12.92 16.32 7.44
CA ARG A 41 -12.16 15.45 8.35
C ARG A 41 -10.82 15.06 7.74
N GLN A 42 -9.84 14.88 8.60
CA GLN A 42 -8.53 14.36 8.24
C GLN A 42 -8.10 13.29 9.25
N VAL A 43 -7.60 12.18 8.75
CA VAL A 43 -6.98 11.12 9.56
C VAL A 43 -5.55 10.97 9.12
N ARG A 44 -4.62 10.98 10.08
CA ARG A 44 -3.18 10.84 9.84
C ARG A 44 -2.67 9.63 10.60
N ALA A 45 -1.94 8.77 9.91
CA ALA A 45 -1.26 7.62 10.49
C ALA A 45 0.23 7.73 10.19
N ARG A 46 1.06 7.35 11.16
CA ARG A 46 2.52 7.29 11.06
C ARG A 46 3.00 6.08 11.82
N GLY A 47 4.00 5.38 11.29
CA GLY A 47 4.52 4.21 11.96
C GLY A 47 5.62 3.52 11.16
N PRO A 48 6.18 2.44 11.74
CA PRO A 48 7.00 1.51 10.98
C PRO A 48 6.20 0.87 9.85
N VAL A 49 6.90 0.33 8.86
CA VAL A 49 6.34 -0.45 7.77
C VAL A 49 6.89 -1.86 7.86
N GLU A 50 6.05 -2.85 7.56
CA GLU A 50 6.45 -4.24 7.42
C GLU A 50 6.04 -4.74 6.03
N ILE A 51 6.79 -5.71 5.52
CA ILE A 51 6.48 -6.34 4.23
C ILE A 51 5.48 -7.46 4.50
N VAL A 52 4.33 -7.40 3.86
CA VAL A 52 3.34 -8.50 3.88
C VAL A 52 3.93 -9.76 3.28
N THR A 53 3.40 -10.93 3.65
CA THR A 53 3.89 -12.19 3.10
C THR A 53 3.67 -12.28 1.59
N ASP A 54 4.53 -13.00 0.87
CA ASP A 54 4.36 -13.24 -0.57
C ASP A 54 3.01 -13.90 -0.88
N VAL A 55 2.56 -14.82 -0.02
CA VAL A 55 1.25 -15.48 -0.15
C VAL A 55 0.10 -14.47 -0.09
N GLU A 56 0.16 -13.52 0.83
CA GLU A 56 -0.84 -12.46 0.93
C GLU A 56 -0.80 -11.52 -0.28
N ALA A 57 0.41 -11.14 -0.71
CA ALA A 57 0.60 -10.28 -1.88
C ALA A 57 0.07 -10.95 -3.17
N ASP A 58 0.36 -12.24 -3.36
CA ASP A 58 -0.09 -13.04 -4.50
C ASP A 58 -1.60 -13.23 -4.49
N ALA A 59 -2.17 -13.54 -3.32
CA ALA A 59 -3.62 -13.67 -3.15
C ALA A 59 -4.31 -12.35 -3.52
N TYR A 60 -3.83 -11.21 -3.01
CA TYR A 60 -4.35 -9.90 -3.39
C TYR A 60 -4.17 -9.65 -4.89
N TYR A 61 -2.99 -9.93 -5.47
CA TYR A 61 -2.71 -9.71 -6.88
C TYR A 61 -3.66 -10.50 -7.78
N ALA A 62 -3.99 -11.75 -7.41
CA ALA A 62 -4.93 -12.61 -8.13
C ALA A 62 -6.36 -12.04 -8.17
N THR A 63 -6.78 -11.30 -7.13
CA THR A 63 -8.11 -10.64 -7.12
C THR A 63 -8.20 -9.45 -8.09
N ARG A 64 -7.08 -8.93 -8.59
CA ARG A 64 -7.08 -7.73 -9.44
C ARG A 64 -7.64 -8.04 -10.84
N PRO A 65 -8.46 -7.13 -11.42
CA PRO A 65 -8.90 -7.23 -12.81
C PRO A 65 -7.73 -7.45 -13.76
N ARG A 66 -7.93 -8.26 -14.82
CA ARG A 66 -6.85 -8.64 -15.74
C ARG A 66 -6.06 -7.44 -16.29
N GLY A 67 -6.73 -6.37 -16.68
CA GLY A 67 -6.06 -5.14 -17.16
C GLY A 67 -5.19 -4.48 -16.09
N SER A 68 -5.61 -4.50 -14.82
CA SER A 68 -4.80 -4.01 -13.70
C SER A 68 -3.56 -4.86 -13.44
N ARG A 69 -3.63 -6.18 -13.68
CA ARG A 69 -2.47 -7.07 -13.59
C ARG A 69 -1.47 -6.79 -14.70
N ILE A 70 -1.94 -6.69 -15.95
CA ILE A 70 -1.09 -6.33 -17.11
C ILE A 70 -0.43 -4.98 -16.91
N GLY A 71 -1.18 -3.96 -16.45
CA GLY A 71 -0.60 -2.64 -16.19
C GLY A 71 0.47 -2.63 -15.10
N ALA A 72 0.43 -3.57 -14.15
CA ALA A 72 1.47 -3.73 -13.14
C ALA A 72 2.73 -4.44 -13.68
N TRP A 73 2.62 -5.23 -14.75
CA TRP A 73 3.77 -5.82 -15.43
C TRP A 73 4.43 -4.85 -16.41
N ALA A 74 3.63 -3.97 -17.02
CA ALA A 74 4.11 -3.04 -18.03
C ALA A 74 4.80 -1.78 -17.45
N SER A 75 4.77 -1.57 -16.13
CA SER A 75 5.19 -0.32 -15.47
C SER A 75 5.94 -0.52 -14.16
#